data_AF-A0A9D5TLC1-F1
#
_entry.id   AF-A0A9D5TLC1-F1
#
_cell.length_a   1.000
_cell.length_b   1.000
_cell.length_c   1.000
_cell.angle_alpha   90.00
_cell.angle_beta   90.00
_cell.angle_gamma   90.00
#
_symmetry.space_group_name_H-M   'P 1'
#
loop_
_entity.id
_entity.type
_entity.pdbx_description
1 polymer ?
#
loop_
_entity_poly.entity_id
_entity_poly.type
_entity_poly.pdbx_seq_one_letter_code
_entity_poly.pdbx_strand_id
1 'polypeptide(L)'
;MKKPIRFYVSRKNPLTWLAALMSVGAAVLFVLSACYTEELSTSALWLQTVLPVWSALGFAFIALVRGQKEFYRSTKPVFWGCVYFGAVAFDWYLRLQATPDLADSLYGGYQLFASLRYVIVCWLLYLVLYCVYRMYLTGKFQRVYALSLIMLAPVAVLTYDYIEACENVTKAESFAKLANLLFVGSLLIATLAMRTFCDGKYHNTWGDRKDGRRLRTLDPMNLVAGYIMPDRNDANNSIQDTVEISAVERYIHKKRAEGLKDFGIMHVFLAAYVRCVCKYPGLNRFFSGQRVHQRDDDVAFTMTVKKEMAIDSPETTIKLHLSRSDTAVDVYHKLNALIEEVKNTPLDSSFDKLAGLLASIPGLLLKFVVWILKFMDYFGMLPAFLTELSPFHGSVIFTSMGSLGIPPVVHHLYNFGNLPVFLAFGRKYRKYELNADGEVVTKRCVDIVLNTDERTVDGFYYAAVLKQFHKIMRRPDQLDHAPEEIIDDID
;
A
#
# COMPACT_ATOMS: atom_id res chain seq x y z
N MET A 1 1.01 14.93 17.96
CA MET A 1 0.40 13.58 18.17
C MET A 1 1.51 12.57 18.38
N LYS A 2 1.41 11.66 19.36
CA LYS A 2 2.43 10.60 19.56
C LYS A 2 2.37 9.61 18.39
N LYS A 3 3.52 9.22 17.82
CA LYS A 3 3.59 8.21 16.75
C LYS A 3 2.93 6.90 17.23
N PRO A 4 2.05 6.27 16.43
CA PRO A 4 1.40 5.03 16.82
C PRO A 4 2.44 3.92 16.97
N ILE A 5 2.39 3.20 18.10
CA ILE A 5 3.28 2.07 18.37
C ILE A 5 2.87 0.90 17.49
N ARG A 6 3.84 0.20 16.91
CA ARG A 6 3.61 -0.93 16.01
C ARG A 6 4.19 -2.20 16.58
N PHE A 7 3.45 -3.29 16.42
CA PHE A 7 3.80 -4.59 16.97
C PHE A 7 4.24 -5.56 15.89
N TYR A 8 5.24 -6.36 16.20
CA TYR A 8 5.70 -7.47 15.38
C TYR A 8 5.98 -8.70 16.23
N VAL A 9 6.09 -9.82 15.54
CA VAL A 9 6.45 -11.10 16.12
C VAL A 9 7.63 -11.66 15.32
N SER A 10 8.64 -12.23 15.98
CA SER A 10 9.88 -12.66 15.33
C SER A 10 10.03 -14.18 15.35
N ARG A 11 10.43 -14.77 14.21
CA ARG A 11 10.79 -16.20 14.14
C ARG A 11 11.95 -16.61 15.06
N LYS A 12 12.73 -15.64 15.56
CA LYS A 12 13.79 -15.89 16.54
C LYS A 12 13.24 -16.11 17.96
N ASN A 13 11.99 -15.75 18.22
CA ASN A 13 11.35 -15.93 19.52
C ASN A 13 10.69 -17.33 19.57
N PRO A 14 11.03 -18.19 20.55
CA PRO A 14 10.43 -19.52 20.66
C PRO A 14 8.91 -19.46 20.88
N LEU A 15 8.40 -18.41 21.54
CA LEU A 15 6.96 -18.23 21.73
C LEU A 15 6.20 -18.07 20.40
N THR A 16 6.85 -17.51 19.37
CA THR A 16 6.24 -17.41 18.03
C THR A 16 6.03 -18.78 17.41
N TRP A 17 7.01 -19.67 17.56
CA TRP A 17 6.91 -21.05 17.09
C TRP A 17 5.87 -21.83 17.89
N LEU A 18 5.85 -21.67 19.21
CA LEU A 18 4.84 -22.29 20.06
C LEU A 18 3.42 -21.85 19.65
N ALA A 19 3.19 -20.54 19.46
CA ALA A 19 1.90 -20.04 18.98
C ALA A 19 1.52 -20.64 17.61
N ALA A 20 2.46 -20.69 16.66
CA ALA A 20 2.19 -21.27 15.35
C ALA A 20 1.90 -22.78 15.42
N LEU A 21 2.64 -23.52 16.23
CA LEU A 21 2.43 -24.96 16.45
C LEU A 21 1.07 -25.24 17.10
N MET A 22 0.69 -24.48 18.13
CA MET A 22 -0.64 -24.58 18.73
C MET A 22 -1.75 -24.29 17.71
N SER A 23 -1.56 -23.27 16.87
CA SER A 23 -2.52 -22.91 15.82
C SER A 23 -2.65 -24.00 14.76
N VAL A 24 -1.53 -24.59 14.31
CA VAL A 24 -1.56 -25.74 13.37
C VAL A 24 -2.17 -26.97 14.03
N GLY A 25 -1.83 -27.25 15.30
CA GLY A 25 -2.42 -28.34 16.08
C GLY A 25 -3.94 -28.19 16.21
N ALA A 26 -4.44 -26.97 16.44
CA ALA A 26 -5.87 -26.69 16.42
C ALA A 26 -6.51 -27.02 15.07
N ALA A 27 -5.88 -26.64 13.95
CA ALA A 27 -6.36 -26.97 12.61
C ALA A 27 -6.48 -28.49 12.39
N VAL A 28 -5.48 -29.26 12.82
CA VAL A 28 -5.52 -30.73 12.74
C VAL A 28 -6.67 -31.29 13.59
N LEU A 29 -6.84 -30.80 14.82
CA LEU A 29 -7.90 -31.26 15.70
C LEU A 29 -9.31 -30.90 15.20
N PHE A 30 -9.50 -29.75 14.53
CA PHE A 30 -10.78 -29.43 13.87
C PHE A 30 -11.11 -30.44 12.76
N VAL A 31 -10.12 -30.84 11.96
CA VAL A 31 -10.31 -31.88 10.93
C VAL A 31 -10.61 -33.23 11.56
N LEU A 32 -9.87 -33.62 12.60
CA LEU A 32 -10.13 -34.86 13.32
C LEU A 32 -11.53 -34.86 13.94
N SER A 33 -11.95 -33.78 14.60
CA SER A 33 -13.30 -33.65 15.14
C SER A 33 -14.38 -33.85 14.07
N ALA A 34 -14.19 -33.27 12.87
CA ALA A 34 -15.11 -33.47 11.76
C ALA A 34 -15.12 -34.92 11.25
N CYS A 35 -13.98 -35.61 11.21
CA CYS A 35 -13.90 -37.01 10.77
C CYS A 35 -14.59 -38.00 11.74
N TYR A 36 -14.68 -37.67 13.02
CA TYR A 36 -15.32 -38.50 14.04
C TYR A 36 -16.79 -38.11 14.30
N THR A 37 -17.31 -37.08 13.63
CA THR A 37 -18.71 -36.69 13.71
C THR A 37 -19.53 -37.47 12.67
N GLU A 38 -20.54 -38.23 13.10
CA GLU A 38 -21.32 -39.12 12.22
C GLU A 38 -22.19 -38.38 11.20
N GLU A 39 -22.81 -37.26 11.58
CA GLU A 39 -23.60 -36.40 10.68
C GLU A 39 -23.17 -34.94 10.79
N LEU A 40 -22.61 -34.39 9.71
CA LEU A 40 -22.19 -33.00 9.63
C LEU A 40 -23.04 -32.25 8.60
N SER A 41 -23.81 -31.28 9.06
CA SER A 41 -24.58 -30.41 8.15
C SER A 41 -23.64 -29.58 7.27
N THR A 42 -24.11 -29.19 6.08
CA THR A 42 -23.33 -28.33 5.16
C THR A 42 -22.89 -27.03 5.83
N SER A 43 -23.76 -26.44 6.67
CA SER A 43 -23.43 -25.23 7.43
C SER A 43 -22.36 -25.48 8.50
N ALA A 44 -22.44 -26.61 9.23
CA ALA A 44 -21.43 -26.99 10.21
C ALA A 44 -20.08 -27.27 9.55
N LEU A 45 -20.05 -27.93 8.38
CA LEU A 45 -18.81 -28.15 7.63
C LEU A 45 -18.11 -26.83 7.30
N TRP A 46 -18.82 -25.86 6.72
CA TRP A 46 -18.22 -24.59 6.34
C TRP A 46 -17.86 -23.71 7.54
N LEU A 47 -18.77 -23.56 8.51
CA LEU A 47 -18.60 -22.61 9.62
C LEU A 47 -17.82 -23.18 10.79
N GLN A 48 -17.90 -24.49 11.06
CA GLN A 48 -17.29 -25.12 12.23
C GLN A 48 -16.07 -25.99 11.91
N THR A 49 -15.84 -26.35 10.64
CA THR A 49 -14.63 -27.08 10.22
C THR A 49 -13.74 -26.22 9.34
N VAL A 50 -14.22 -25.79 8.17
CA VAL A 50 -13.38 -25.09 7.18
C VAL A 50 -12.94 -23.71 7.67
N LEU A 51 -13.87 -22.92 8.23
CA LEU A 51 -13.59 -21.57 8.71
C LEU A 51 -12.53 -21.50 9.82
N PRO A 52 -12.63 -22.29 10.92
CA PRO A 52 -11.60 -22.26 11.96
C PRO A 52 -10.27 -22.87 11.49
N VAL A 53 -10.27 -23.89 10.61
CA VAL A 53 -9.04 -24.40 9.98
C VAL A 53 -8.34 -23.30 9.16
N TRP A 54 -9.09 -22.59 8.31
CA TRP A 54 -8.55 -21.49 7.53
C TRP A 54 -8.02 -20.37 8.41
N SER A 55 -8.74 -20.05 9.50
CA SER A 55 -8.32 -19.03 10.46
C SER A 55 -7.03 -19.44 11.18
N ALA A 56 -6.94 -20.69 11.63
CA ALA A 56 -5.79 -21.21 12.36
C ALA A 56 -4.53 -21.31 11.46
N LEU A 57 -4.68 -21.82 10.24
CA LEU A 57 -3.58 -21.87 9.28
C LEU A 57 -3.17 -20.46 8.82
N GLY A 58 -4.14 -19.58 8.59
CA GLY A 58 -3.91 -18.18 8.23
C GLY A 58 -3.16 -17.42 9.34
N PHE A 59 -3.51 -17.66 10.60
CA PHE A 59 -2.81 -17.08 11.74
C PHE A 59 -1.37 -17.59 11.85
N ALA A 60 -1.15 -18.90 11.76
CA ALA A 60 0.18 -19.51 11.79
C ALA A 60 1.07 -18.99 10.64
N PHE A 61 0.53 -18.91 9.42
CA PHE A 61 1.22 -18.35 8.27
C PHE A 61 1.59 -16.88 8.50
N ILE A 62 0.68 -16.06 9.03
CA ILE A 62 0.99 -14.67 9.34
C ILE A 62 2.07 -14.58 10.42
N ALA A 63 1.94 -15.32 11.53
CA ALA A 63 2.88 -15.28 12.64
C ALA A 63 4.32 -15.67 12.20
N LEU A 64 4.45 -16.75 11.42
CA LEU A 64 5.75 -17.22 10.94
C LEU A 64 6.22 -16.41 9.74
N VAL A 65 5.47 -16.35 8.65
CA VAL A 65 5.97 -15.83 7.37
C VAL A 65 6.02 -14.31 7.38
N ARG A 66 4.95 -13.66 7.86
CA ARG A 66 4.74 -12.21 7.74
C ARG A 66 4.87 -11.45 9.06
N GLY A 67 5.09 -12.14 10.18
CA GLY A 67 4.97 -11.57 11.54
C GLY A 67 5.96 -10.46 11.83
N GLN A 68 7.11 -10.47 11.15
CA GLN A 68 8.12 -9.41 11.30
C GLN A 68 7.74 -8.09 10.63
N LYS A 69 6.82 -8.09 9.66
CA LYS A 69 6.48 -6.88 8.87
C LYS A 69 5.00 -6.53 8.92
N GLU A 70 4.12 -7.52 9.02
CA GLU A 70 2.68 -7.36 8.82
C GLU A 70 1.85 -8.14 9.83
N PHE A 71 2.33 -8.24 11.08
CA PHE A 71 1.59 -8.94 12.14
C PHE A 71 0.19 -8.36 12.38
N TYR A 72 -0.01 -7.07 12.11
CA TYR A 72 -1.33 -6.41 12.13
C TYR A 72 -2.37 -7.11 11.25
N ARG A 73 -1.97 -7.88 10.23
CA ARG A 73 -2.91 -8.64 9.37
C ARG A 73 -3.52 -9.85 10.08
N SER A 74 -2.98 -10.27 11.23
CA SER A 74 -3.55 -11.34 12.05
C SER A 74 -4.97 -11.02 12.57
N THR A 75 -5.38 -9.74 12.56
CA THR A 75 -6.77 -9.37 12.86
C THR A 75 -7.78 -10.07 11.96
N LYS A 76 -7.43 -10.43 10.72
CA LYS A 76 -8.33 -11.15 9.79
C LYS A 76 -8.65 -12.56 10.30
N PRO A 77 -7.66 -13.45 10.55
CA PRO A 77 -7.90 -14.70 11.25
C PRO A 77 -8.66 -14.57 12.57
N VAL A 78 -8.33 -13.57 13.40
CA VAL A 78 -8.99 -13.39 14.70
C VAL A 78 -10.45 -13.00 14.55
N PHE A 79 -10.79 -12.15 13.58
CA PHE A 79 -12.19 -11.82 13.25
C PHE A 79 -12.98 -13.07 12.88
N TRP A 80 -12.44 -13.88 11.97
CA TRP A 80 -13.10 -15.11 11.53
C TRP A 80 -13.14 -16.18 12.63
N GLY A 81 -12.16 -16.21 13.53
CA GLY A 81 -12.24 -16.98 14.77
C GLY A 81 -13.40 -16.55 15.67
N CYS A 82 -13.66 -15.24 15.80
CA CYS A 82 -14.82 -14.73 16.54
C CYS A 82 -16.15 -15.11 15.87
N VAL A 83 -16.20 -15.09 14.53
CA VAL A 83 -17.36 -15.56 13.76
C VAL A 83 -17.60 -17.06 13.99
N TYR A 84 -16.52 -17.87 14.00
CA TYR A 84 -16.59 -19.29 14.34
C TYR A 84 -17.21 -19.52 15.73
N PHE A 85 -16.71 -18.86 16.78
CA PHE A 85 -17.29 -19.00 18.12
C PHE A 85 -18.74 -18.52 18.19
N GLY A 86 -19.10 -17.50 17.41
CA GLY A 86 -20.48 -17.07 17.25
C GLY A 86 -21.37 -18.13 16.59
N ALA A 87 -20.87 -18.80 15.55
CA ALA A 87 -21.57 -19.90 14.88
C ALA A 87 -21.75 -21.11 15.80
N VAL A 88 -20.74 -21.46 16.60
CA VAL A 88 -20.84 -22.54 17.60
C VAL A 88 -21.90 -22.21 18.66
N ALA A 89 -21.90 -20.99 19.20
CA ALA A 89 -22.91 -20.57 20.18
C ALA A 89 -24.35 -20.65 19.63
N PHE A 90 -24.53 -20.28 18.35
CA PHE A 90 -25.83 -20.35 17.69
C PHE A 90 -26.26 -21.79 17.37
N ASP A 91 -25.32 -22.64 16.96
CA ASP A 91 -25.59 -24.07 16.73
C ASP A 91 -26.05 -24.75 18.02
N TRP A 92 -25.41 -24.44 19.16
CA TRP A 92 -25.86 -24.93 20.47
C TRP A 92 -27.27 -24.46 20.84
N TYR A 93 -27.61 -23.21 20.56
CA TYR A 93 -28.99 -22.73 20.74
C TYR A 93 -29.99 -23.51 19.89
N LEU A 94 -29.70 -23.75 18.61
CA LEU A 94 -30.58 -24.53 17.74
C LEU A 94 -30.74 -25.98 18.22
N ARG A 95 -29.66 -26.63 18.67
CA ARG A 95 -29.71 -27.99 19.23
C ARG A 95 -30.58 -28.05 20.48
N LEU A 96 -30.46 -27.08 21.39
CA LEU A 96 -31.26 -27.01 22.61
C LEU A 96 -32.74 -26.70 22.35
N GLN A 97 -33.06 -25.94 21.30
CA GLN A 97 -34.44 -25.73 20.88
C GLN A 97 -35.05 -26.98 20.22
N ALA A 98 -34.24 -27.75 19.48
CA ALA A 98 -34.69 -28.99 18.84
C ALA A 98 -34.83 -30.15 19.84
N THR A 99 -34.02 -30.17 20.90
CA THR A 99 -34.04 -31.20 21.93
C THR A 99 -33.93 -30.56 23.33
N PRO A 100 -35.06 -30.11 23.90
CA PRO A 100 -35.07 -29.44 25.20
C PRO A 100 -34.50 -30.29 26.34
N ASP A 101 -34.75 -31.61 26.31
CA ASP A 101 -34.27 -32.57 27.31
C ASP A 101 -32.73 -32.65 27.38
N LEU A 102 -32.04 -32.20 26.32
CA LEU A 102 -30.57 -32.13 26.30
C LEU A 102 -30.05 -31.11 27.32
N ALA A 103 -30.83 -30.05 27.63
CA ALA A 103 -30.44 -29.00 28.57
C ALA A 103 -30.18 -29.55 29.98
N ASP A 104 -30.96 -30.54 30.43
CA ASP A 104 -30.83 -31.15 31.75
C ASP A 104 -29.58 -32.03 31.88
N SER A 105 -29.05 -32.50 30.76
CA SER A 105 -27.83 -33.32 30.69
C SER A 105 -26.54 -32.51 30.50
N LEU A 106 -26.67 -31.23 30.12
CA LEU A 106 -25.52 -30.33 29.95
C LEU A 106 -25.08 -29.78 31.30
N TYR A 107 -23.77 -29.62 31.49
CA TYR A 107 -23.20 -28.96 32.67
C TYR A 107 -22.57 -27.62 32.28
N GLY A 108 -22.48 -26.69 33.23
CA GLY A 108 -21.79 -25.41 33.06
C GLY A 108 -22.46 -24.42 32.08
N GLY A 109 -21.62 -23.64 31.39
CA GLY A 109 -22.07 -22.52 30.54
C GLY A 109 -22.87 -22.90 29.29
N TYR A 110 -22.94 -24.20 28.93
CA TYR A 110 -23.66 -24.66 27.76
C TYR A 110 -25.18 -24.65 27.93
N GLN A 111 -25.68 -24.86 29.16
CA GLN A 111 -27.10 -24.71 29.47
C GLN A 111 -27.62 -23.31 29.14
N LEU A 112 -26.78 -22.29 29.34
CA LEU A 112 -27.13 -20.89 29.08
C LEU A 112 -27.40 -20.61 27.60
N PHE A 113 -26.88 -21.43 26.67
CA PHE A 113 -27.19 -21.31 25.25
C PHE A 113 -28.63 -21.62 24.90
N ALA A 114 -29.44 -22.18 25.82
CA ALA A 114 -30.90 -22.29 25.61
C ALA A 114 -31.57 -20.90 25.45
N SER A 115 -30.95 -19.85 25.99
CA SER A 115 -31.43 -18.47 25.89
C SER A 115 -30.81 -17.73 24.71
N LEU A 116 -31.63 -17.30 23.74
CA LEU A 116 -31.17 -16.46 22.62
C LEU A 116 -30.48 -15.18 23.10
N ARG A 117 -30.92 -14.61 24.23
CA ARG A 117 -30.30 -13.42 24.82
C ARG A 117 -28.85 -13.68 25.20
N TYR A 118 -28.54 -14.86 25.72
CA TYR A 118 -27.18 -15.24 26.06
C TYR A 118 -26.30 -15.39 24.81
N VAL A 119 -26.81 -16.01 23.73
CA VAL A 119 -26.10 -16.10 22.44
C VAL A 119 -25.73 -14.71 21.92
N ILE A 120 -26.66 -13.75 21.96
CA ILE A 120 -26.42 -12.37 21.55
C ILE A 120 -25.34 -11.71 22.42
N VAL A 121 -25.35 -11.95 23.73
CA VAL A 121 -24.29 -11.46 24.64
C VAL A 121 -22.94 -12.05 24.26
N CYS A 122 -22.83 -13.35 23.97
CA CYS A 122 -21.60 -13.96 23.48
C CYS A 122 -21.10 -13.30 22.18
N TRP A 123 -22.00 -13.06 21.22
CA TRP A 123 -21.64 -12.37 19.96
C TRP A 123 -21.09 -10.96 20.21
N LEU A 124 -21.72 -10.20 21.10
CA LEU A 124 -21.23 -8.87 21.49
C LEU A 124 -19.86 -8.96 22.18
N LEU A 125 -19.65 -9.92 23.08
CA LEU A 125 -18.37 -10.14 23.74
C LEU A 125 -17.26 -10.50 22.75
N TYR A 126 -17.52 -11.38 21.78
CA TYR A 126 -16.56 -11.73 20.73
C TYR A 126 -16.24 -10.53 19.84
N LEU A 127 -17.24 -9.71 19.49
CA LEU A 127 -17.04 -8.48 18.74
C LEU A 127 -16.20 -7.46 19.52
N VAL A 128 -16.45 -7.32 20.83
CA VAL A 128 -15.67 -6.45 21.72
C VAL A 128 -14.22 -6.94 21.80
N LEU A 129 -14.01 -8.24 22.00
CA LEU A 129 -12.67 -8.84 22.04
C LEU A 129 -11.90 -8.56 20.73
N TYR A 130 -12.55 -8.77 19.58
CA TYR A 130 -11.98 -8.44 18.27
C TYR A 130 -11.63 -6.96 18.14
N CYS A 131 -12.56 -6.06 18.53
CA CYS A 131 -12.35 -4.62 18.47
C CYS A 131 -11.16 -4.20 19.34
N VAL A 132 -11.06 -4.72 20.56
CA VAL A 132 -9.93 -4.47 21.47
C VAL A 132 -8.63 -4.97 20.84
N TYR A 133 -8.59 -6.22 20.37
CA TYR A 133 -7.41 -6.79 19.69
C TYR A 133 -6.97 -5.93 18.49
N ARG A 134 -7.93 -5.50 17.65
CA ARG A 134 -7.67 -4.62 16.51
C ARG A 134 -7.15 -3.26 16.94
N MET A 135 -7.63 -2.69 18.04
CA MET A 135 -7.12 -1.42 18.58
C MET A 135 -5.67 -1.52 19.04
N TYR A 136 -5.27 -2.65 19.63
CA TYR A 136 -3.86 -2.92 19.93
C TYR A 136 -3.03 -3.02 18.65
N LEU A 137 -3.43 -3.85 17.68
CA LEU A 137 -2.65 -4.02 16.45
C LEU A 137 -2.63 -2.80 15.52
N THR A 138 -3.56 -1.86 15.68
CA THR A 138 -3.54 -0.55 15.02
C THR A 138 -2.75 0.50 15.79
N GLY A 139 -2.18 0.15 16.95
CA GLY A 139 -1.31 1.03 17.73
C GLY A 139 -2.04 2.09 18.57
N LYS A 140 -3.36 1.95 18.76
CA LYS A 140 -4.14 2.86 19.63
C LYS A 140 -3.81 2.63 21.11
N PHE A 141 -3.51 1.39 21.49
CA PHE A 141 -3.08 1.03 22.84
C PHE A 141 -1.61 0.63 22.87
N GLN A 142 -0.89 1.08 23.90
CA GLN A 142 0.56 0.96 23.99
C GLN A 142 1.04 -0.20 24.86
N ARG A 143 0.23 -0.66 25.81
CA ARG A 143 0.64 -1.63 26.84
C ARG A 143 0.25 -3.05 26.47
N VAL A 144 1.12 -3.77 25.76
CA VAL A 144 0.89 -5.16 25.29
C VAL A 144 0.43 -6.10 26.39
N TYR A 145 1.00 -5.98 27.60
CA TYR A 145 0.68 -6.86 28.72
C TYR A 145 -0.81 -6.84 29.09
N ALA A 146 -1.50 -5.72 28.90
CA ALA A 146 -2.94 -5.65 29.15
C ALA A 146 -3.73 -6.50 28.15
N LEU A 147 -3.28 -6.62 26.89
CA LEU A 147 -3.89 -7.54 25.93
C LEU A 147 -3.66 -9.00 26.32
N SER A 148 -2.46 -9.34 26.81
CA SER A 148 -2.18 -10.69 27.31
C SER A 148 -3.07 -11.07 28.49
N LEU A 149 -3.31 -10.13 29.43
CA LEU A 149 -4.24 -10.34 30.53
C LEU A 149 -5.68 -10.53 30.06
N ILE A 150 -6.14 -9.74 29.09
CA ILE A 150 -7.48 -9.91 28.50
C ILE A 150 -7.63 -11.28 27.84
N MET A 151 -6.57 -11.77 27.18
CA MET A 151 -6.56 -13.09 26.54
C MET A 151 -6.52 -14.27 27.51
N LEU A 152 -6.21 -14.06 28.79
CA LEU A 152 -6.30 -15.13 29.81
C LEU A 152 -7.74 -15.54 30.08
N ALA A 153 -8.70 -14.61 30.05
CA ALA A 153 -10.10 -14.91 30.34
C ALA A 153 -10.71 -15.98 29.39
N PRO A 154 -10.64 -15.84 28.05
CA PRO A 154 -11.19 -16.87 27.17
C PRO A 154 -10.42 -18.19 27.25
N VAL A 155 -9.09 -18.16 27.49
CA VAL A 155 -8.32 -19.39 27.71
C VAL A 155 -8.76 -20.09 29.00
N ALA A 156 -8.97 -19.36 30.09
CA ALA A 156 -9.44 -19.91 31.35
C ALA A 156 -10.84 -20.53 31.23
N VAL A 157 -11.77 -19.85 30.54
CA VAL A 157 -13.12 -20.38 30.28
C VAL A 157 -13.06 -21.67 29.46
N LEU A 158 -12.27 -21.72 28.38
CA LEU A 158 -12.13 -22.93 27.56
C LEU A 158 -11.39 -24.06 28.30
N THR A 159 -10.46 -23.73 29.20
CA THR A 159 -9.76 -24.71 30.03
C THR A 159 -10.71 -25.32 31.06
N TYR A 160 -11.50 -24.49 31.74
CA TYR A 160 -12.53 -24.93 32.67
C TYR A 160 -13.53 -25.86 31.97
N ASP A 161 -14.02 -25.45 30.80
CA ASP A 161 -14.93 -26.26 29.99
C ASP A 161 -14.31 -27.60 29.55
N TYR A 162 -13.04 -27.62 29.15
CA TYR A 162 -12.36 -28.85 28.78
C TYR A 162 -12.22 -29.82 29.97
N ILE A 163 -11.88 -29.31 31.16
CA ILE A 163 -11.71 -30.11 32.37
C ILE A 163 -13.06 -30.68 32.83
N GLU A 164 -14.11 -29.87 32.87
CA GLU A 164 -15.46 -30.29 33.28
C GLU A 164 -16.03 -31.38 32.37
N ALA A 165 -15.69 -31.34 31.08
CA ALA A 165 -16.19 -32.27 30.09
C ALA A 165 -15.32 -33.54 29.91
N CYS A 166 -14.18 -33.65 30.60
CA CYS A 166 -13.13 -34.64 30.31
C CYS A 166 -13.54 -36.10 30.57
N GLU A 167 -14.60 -36.36 31.35
CA GLU A 167 -15.03 -37.71 31.73
C GLU A 167 -16.27 -38.23 30.94
N ASN A 168 -17.02 -37.35 30.26
CA ASN A 168 -18.38 -37.69 29.76
C ASN A 168 -18.64 -37.34 28.28
N VAL A 169 -17.60 -37.24 27.44
CA VAL A 169 -17.72 -36.63 26.10
C VAL A 169 -17.17 -37.53 24.99
N THR A 170 -17.79 -37.47 23.80
CA THR A 170 -17.37 -38.26 22.64
C THR A 170 -15.96 -37.85 22.17
N LYS A 171 -15.28 -38.74 21.42
CA LYS A 171 -13.96 -38.43 20.85
C LYS A 171 -14.00 -37.17 19.96
N ALA A 172 -15.07 -37.01 19.17
CA ALA A 172 -15.24 -35.86 18.29
C ALA A 172 -15.32 -34.53 19.05
N GLU A 173 -16.09 -34.49 20.13
CA GLU A 173 -16.26 -33.31 20.99
C GLU A 173 -15.01 -33.01 21.83
N SER A 174 -14.31 -34.05 22.31
CA SER A 174 -13.02 -33.88 22.99
C SER A 174 -11.99 -33.21 22.08
N PHE A 175 -11.90 -33.65 20.81
CA PHE A 175 -11.05 -32.99 19.81
C PHE A 175 -11.50 -31.55 19.52
N ALA A 176 -12.80 -31.26 19.45
CA ALA A 176 -13.31 -29.91 19.25
C ALA A 176 -12.93 -28.96 20.41
N LYS A 177 -13.14 -29.39 21.66
CA LYS A 177 -12.80 -28.59 22.85
C LYS A 177 -11.29 -28.35 22.95
N LEU A 178 -10.47 -29.38 22.70
CA LEU A 178 -9.01 -29.25 22.66
C LEU A 178 -8.55 -28.33 21.51
N ALA A 179 -9.19 -28.42 20.34
CA ALA A 179 -8.93 -27.51 19.21
C ALA A 179 -9.19 -26.05 19.59
N ASN A 180 -10.31 -25.78 20.26
CA ASN A 180 -10.65 -24.43 20.73
C ASN A 180 -9.64 -23.89 21.73
N LEU A 181 -9.20 -24.72 22.67
CA LEU A 181 -8.18 -24.36 23.65
C LEU A 181 -6.85 -24.01 22.97
N LEU A 182 -6.38 -24.84 22.03
CA LEU A 182 -5.17 -24.57 21.26
C LEU A 182 -5.31 -23.34 20.37
N PHE A 183 -6.49 -23.13 19.78
CA PHE A 183 -6.78 -22.01 18.88
C PHE A 183 -6.69 -20.68 19.62
N VAL A 184 -7.39 -20.52 20.75
CA VAL A 184 -7.32 -19.29 21.56
C VAL A 184 -6.00 -19.18 22.31
N GLY A 185 -5.47 -20.30 22.80
CA GLY A 185 -4.15 -20.37 23.44
C GLY A 185 -3.04 -19.89 22.51
N SER A 186 -3.11 -20.20 21.22
CA SER A 186 -2.15 -19.70 20.22
C SER A 186 -2.11 -18.17 20.17
N LEU A 187 -3.28 -17.53 20.29
CA LEU A 187 -3.40 -16.07 20.29
C LEU A 187 -2.80 -15.48 21.56
N LEU A 188 -3.06 -16.08 22.74
CA LEU A 188 -2.44 -15.68 24.00
C LEU A 188 -0.91 -15.77 23.91
N ILE A 189 -0.35 -16.89 23.48
CA ILE A 189 1.10 -17.07 23.34
C ILE A 189 1.68 -16.06 22.33
N ALA A 190 0.98 -15.80 21.22
CA ALA A 190 1.41 -14.79 20.27
C ALA A 190 1.43 -13.38 20.90
N THR A 191 0.49 -13.06 21.80
CA THR A 191 0.51 -11.77 22.50
C THR A 191 1.74 -11.60 23.41
N LEU A 192 2.18 -12.68 24.05
CA LEU A 192 3.42 -12.71 24.84
C LEU A 192 4.67 -12.62 23.96
N ALA A 193 4.58 -13.06 22.71
CA ALA A 193 5.65 -12.95 21.72
C ALA A 193 5.76 -11.58 21.05
N MET A 194 4.73 -10.72 21.18
CA MET A 194 4.68 -9.40 20.54
C MET A 194 5.76 -8.47 21.09
N ARG A 195 6.42 -7.76 20.17
CA ARG A 195 7.39 -6.71 20.49
C ARG A 195 7.05 -5.42 19.75
N THR A 196 7.45 -4.29 20.32
CA THR A 196 7.32 -2.97 19.71
C THR A 196 8.50 -2.67 18.80
N PHE A 197 8.26 -2.02 17.67
CA PHE A 197 9.34 -1.40 16.91
C PHE A 197 9.87 -0.16 17.65
N CYS A 198 11.18 -0.12 17.85
CA CYS A 198 11.88 0.98 18.53
C CYS A 198 12.89 1.70 17.62
N ASP A 199 12.84 1.44 16.31
CA ASP A 199 13.82 1.93 15.32
C ASP A 199 13.50 3.32 14.76
N GLY A 200 12.41 3.95 15.22
CA GLY A 200 11.97 5.27 14.75
C GLY A 200 11.43 5.30 13.32
N LYS A 201 11.42 4.15 12.62
CA LYS A 201 10.99 4.01 11.23
C LYS A 201 9.48 3.77 11.12
N TYR A 202 8.95 4.08 9.94
CA TYR A 202 7.58 3.74 9.59
C TYR A 202 7.49 2.26 9.18
N HIS A 203 6.67 1.47 9.87
CA HIS A 203 6.27 0.10 9.51
C HIS A 203 4.84 0.02 8.95
N ASN A 204 4.63 -0.62 7.79
CA ASN A 204 3.31 -0.63 7.15
C ASN A 204 2.16 -1.08 8.06
N THR A 205 1.00 -0.48 7.86
CA THR A 205 -0.23 -0.65 8.64
C THR A 205 -1.43 -0.91 7.74
N TRP A 206 -2.62 -1.07 8.33
CA TRP A 206 -3.82 -1.41 7.59
C TRP A 206 -4.23 -0.31 6.60
N GLY A 207 -4.36 -0.69 5.33
CA GLY A 207 -4.69 0.21 4.23
C GLY A 207 -3.48 0.88 3.57
N ASP A 208 -2.26 0.61 4.04
CA ASP A 208 -1.06 0.98 3.28
C ASP A 208 -0.88 0.03 2.09
N ARG A 209 -0.30 0.57 1.03
CA ARG A 209 -0.05 -0.13 -0.23
C ARG A 209 1.42 -0.53 -0.32
N LYS A 210 1.78 -1.30 -1.36
CA LYS A 210 3.18 -1.66 -1.62
C LYS A 210 4.00 -0.47 -2.13
N ASP A 211 3.34 0.45 -2.82
CA ASP A 211 3.90 1.63 -3.48
C ASP A 211 3.74 2.91 -2.65
N GLY A 212 3.22 2.82 -1.43
CA GLY A 212 3.16 3.98 -0.52
C GLY A 212 2.32 3.75 0.73
N ARG A 213 2.59 4.58 1.74
CA ARG A 213 1.85 4.60 3.00
C ARG A 213 0.62 5.50 2.89
N ARG A 214 -0.49 5.13 3.53
CA ARG A 214 -1.71 5.95 3.53
C ARG A 214 -1.56 7.12 4.51
N LEU A 215 -1.86 8.33 4.07
CA LEU A 215 -1.88 9.50 4.97
C LEU A 215 -3.16 9.51 5.79
N ARG A 216 -3.01 9.60 7.12
CA ARG A 216 -4.15 9.49 8.06
C ARG A 216 -4.43 10.79 8.80
N THR A 217 -3.49 11.71 8.82
CA THR A 217 -3.64 13.03 9.48
C THR A 217 -4.06 14.15 8.53
N LEU A 218 -4.56 13.82 7.33
CA LEU A 218 -5.10 14.82 6.41
C LEU A 218 -6.41 15.41 6.91
N ASP A 219 -6.72 16.62 6.46
CA ASP A 219 -7.97 17.29 6.74
C ASP A 219 -9.18 16.45 6.28
N PRO A 220 -10.31 16.46 7.02
CA PRO A 220 -11.52 15.74 6.61
C PRO A 220 -11.99 16.05 5.19
N MET A 221 -11.78 17.26 4.68
CA MET A 221 -12.15 17.61 3.30
C MET A 221 -11.37 16.78 2.29
N ASN A 222 -10.10 16.46 2.52
CA ASN A 222 -9.31 15.61 1.63
C ASN A 222 -9.85 14.17 1.58
N LEU A 223 -10.42 13.70 2.70
CA LEU A 223 -11.09 12.42 2.74
C LEU A 223 -12.38 12.43 1.93
N VAL A 224 -13.21 13.47 2.09
CA VAL A 224 -14.51 13.61 1.42
C VAL A 224 -14.33 13.87 -0.08
N ALA A 225 -13.36 14.70 -0.47
CA ALA A 225 -13.02 15.00 -1.85
C ALA A 225 -12.77 13.74 -2.68
N GLY A 226 -12.18 12.70 -2.06
CA GLY A 226 -11.96 11.42 -2.73
C GLY A 226 -13.24 10.64 -3.09
N TYR A 227 -14.36 10.95 -2.46
CA TYR A 227 -15.68 10.38 -2.78
C TYR A 227 -16.50 11.29 -3.70
N ILE A 228 -16.24 12.60 -3.71
CA ILE A 228 -16.88 13.57 -4.60
C ILE A 228 -16.26 13.53 -6.00
N MET A 229 -14.93 13.49 -6.07
CA MET A 229 -14.15 13.41 -7.31
C MET A 229 -13.44 12.06 -7.32
N PRO A 230 -14.10 10.96 -7.75
CA PRO A 230 -13.49 9.64 -7.76
C PRO A 230 -12.44 9.48 -8.87
N ASP A 231 -12.70 10.06 -10.04
CA ASP A 231 -11.82 10.00 -11.21
C ASP A 231 -10.75 11.11 -11.18
N ARG A 232 -9.59 10.87 -11.81
CA ARG A 232 -8.49 11.86 -11.84
C ARG A 232 -8.77 13.01 -12.77
N ASN A 233 -9.48 12.76 -13.86
CA ASN A 233 -9.85 13.83 -14.80
C ASN A 233 -10.71 14.92 -14.14
N ASP A 234 -11.52 14.56 -13.15
CA ASP A 234 -12.38 15.52 -12.42
C ASP A 234 -11.58 16.38 -11.42
N ALA A 235 -10.48 15.84 -10.90
CA ALA A 235 -9.61 16.48 -9.89
C ALA A 235 -8.38 17.15 -10.51
N ASN A 236 -8.46 17.49 -11.79
CA ASN A 236 -7.32 17.83 -12.60
C ASN A 236 -7.09 19.35 -12.63
N ASN A 237 -5.92 19.80 -12.17
CA ASN A 237 -5.55 21.21 -12.17
C ASN A 237 -4.30 21.45 -13.04
N SER A 238 -4.42 22.36 -14.00
CA SER A 238 -3.38 22.63 -15.00
C SER A 238 -2.88 24.08 -14.95
N ILE A 239 -1.57 24.26 -15.15
CA ILE A 239 -0.93 25.57 -15.29
C ILE A 239 0.07 25.54 -16.45
N GLN A 240 0.10 26.63 -17.22
CA GLN A 240 1.12 26.90 -18.23
C GLN A 240 2.09 27.92 -17.68
N ASP A 241 3.39 27.69 -17.87
CA ASP A 241 4.43 28.56 -17.34
C ASP A 241 5.63 28.60 -18.29
N THR A 242 6.43 29.66 -18.19
CA THR A 242 7.64 29.86 -18.99
C THR A 242 8.85 29.88 -18.06
N VAL A 243 9.77 28.94 -18.28
CA VAL A 243 11.00 28.81 -17.51
C VAL A 243 12.15 29.46 -18.26
N GLU A 244 12.80 30.44 -17.64
CA GLU A 244 14.06 30.98 -18.13
C GLU A 244 15.18 29.96 -17.89
N ILE A 245 15.84 29.53 -18.97
CA ILE A 245 16.89 28.50 -18.97
C ILE A 245 18.27 29.06 -19.32
N SER A 246 18.46 30.38 -19.34
CA SER A 246 19.76 31.00 -19.67
C SER A 246 20.90 30.48 -18.78
N ALA A 247 20.67 30.38 -17.47
CA ALA A 247 21.63 29.80 -16.52
C ALA A 247 21.77 28.29 -16.68
N VAL A 248 20.67 27.59 -16.96
CA VAL A 248 20.63 26.15 -17.23
C VAL A 248 21.46 25.79 -18.47
N GLU A 249 21.43 26.59 -19.54
CA GLU A 249 22.24 26.33 -20.73
C GLU A 249 23.74 26.43 -20.42
N ARG A 250 24.16 27.47 -19.68
CA ARG A 250 25.56 27.59 -19.22
C ARG A 250 25.98 26.39 -18.37
N TYR A 251 25.12 25.96 -17.46
CA TYR A 251 25.36 24.79 -16.62
C TYR A 251 25.46 23.50 -17.44
N ILE A 252 24.60 23.29 -18.43
CA ILE A 252 24.68 22.15 -19.36
C ILE A 252 26.01 22.16 -20.11
N HIS A 253 26.43 23.31 -20.65
CA HIS A 253 27.71 23.42 -21.35
C HIS A 253 28.89 23.12 -20.43
N LYS A 254 28.86 23.60 -19.18
CA LYS A 254 29.86 23.28 -18.16
C LYS A 254 29.92 21.77 -17.91
N LYS A 255 28.78 21.11 -17.66
CA LYS A 255 28.73 19.65 -17.41
C LYS A 255 29.24 18.82 -18.59
N ARG A 256 28.95 19.25 -19.82
CA ARG A 256 29.49 18.62 -21.03
C ARG A 256 31.01 18.77 -21.13
N ALA A 257 31.55 19.94 -20.79
CA ALA A 257 33.00 20.17 -20.74
C ALA A 257 33.69 19.34 -19.64
N GLU A 258 33.00 19.05 -18.53
CA GLU A 258 33.45 18.15 -17.46
C GLU A 258 33.40 16.66 -17.85
N GLY A 259 32.96 16.31 -19.07
CA GLY A 259 32.97 14.94 -19.60
C GLY A 259 31.58 14.30 -19.73
N LEU A 260 30.51 14.95 -19.26
CA LEU A 260 29.14 14.46 -19.38
C LEU A 260 28.53 14.86 -20.75
N LYS A 261 29.04 14.26 -21.83
CA LYS A 261 28.77 14.68 -23.22
C LYS A 261 27.28 14.79 -23.56
N ASP A 262 26.46 13.87 -23.06
CA ASP A 262 25.01 13.82 -23.34
C ASP A 262 24.16 14.59 -22.32
N PHE A 263 24.80 15.35 -21.42
CA PHE A 263 24.08 16.09 -20.39
C PHE A 263 23.17 17.14 -21.04
N GLY A 264 21.98 17.35 -20.50
CA GLY A 264 20.91 18.04 -21.22
C GLY A 264 19.82 18.55 -20.30
N ILE A 265 18.84 19.25 -20.88
CA ILE A 265 17.77 19.90 -20.09
C ILE A 265 16.91 18.90 -19.31
N MET A 266 16.69 17.70 -19.86
CA MET A 266 15.94 16.64 -19.19
C MET A 266 16.61 16.24 -17.87
N HIS A 267 17.94 16.05 -17.88
CA HIS A 267 18.71 15.76 -16.66
C HIS A 267 18.53 16.84 -15.60
N VAL A 268 18.56 18.11 -16.01
CA VAL A 268 18.38 19.26 -15.11
C VAL A 268 16.96 19.28 -14.54
N PHE A 269 15.94 19.05 -15.36
CA PHE A 269 14.54 19.07 -14.93
C PHE A 269 14.21 17.92 -13.98
N LEU A 270 14.70 16.71 -14.27
CA LEU A 270 14.55 15.54 -13.40
C LEU A 270 15.24 15.78 -12.05
N ALA A 271 16.50 16.22 -12.05
CA ALA A 271 17.23 16.54 -10.82
C ALA A 271 16.55 17.67 -10.02
N ALA A 272 16.02 18.69 -10.70
CA ALA A 272 15.27 19.75 -10.05
C ALA A 272 13.94 19.26 -9.46
N TYR A 273 13.24 18.34 -10.13
CA TYR A 273 12.02 17.71 -9.60
C TYR A 273 12.34 16.89 -8.34
N VAL A 274 13.39 16.06 -8.37
CA VAL A 274 13.88 15.32 -7.19
C VAL A 274 14.18 16.28 -6.03
N ARG A 275 14.89 17.38 -6.30
CA ARG A 275 15.18 18.41 -5.29
C ARG A 275 13.92 19.09 -4.77
N CYS A 276 12.89 19.26 -5.59
CA CYS A 276 11.59 19.75 -5.15
C CYS A 276 10.87 18.74 -4.25
N VAL A 277 10.86 17.45 -4.60
CA VAL A 277 10.29 16.37 -3.75
C VAL A 277 11.00 16.32 -2.40
N CYS A 278 12.32 16.46 -2.38
CA CYS A 278 13.11 16.46 -1.15
C CYS A 278 12.68 17.55 -0.15
N LYS A 279 12.37 18.75 -0.65
CA LYS A 279 11.94 19.90 0.17
C LYS A 279 10.43 19.90 0.42
N TYR A 280 9.67 19.38 -0.53
CA TYR A 280 8.21 19.35 -0.52
C TYR A 280 7.74 17.92 -0.79
N PRO A 281 7.83 17.01 0.19
CA PRO A 281 7.56 15.59 -0.01
C PRO A 281 6.12 15.29 -0.45
N GLY A 282 5.17 16.17 -0.10
CA GLY A 282 3.79 16.13 -0.58
C GLY A 282 3.62 16.12 -2.10
N LEU A 283 4.62 16.58 -2.87
CA LEU A 283 4.65 16.49 -4.33
C LEU A 283 4.65 15.03 -4.83
N ASN A 284 5.17 14.10 -4.01
CA ASN A 284 5.23 12.67 -4.32
C ASN A 284 4.08 11.87 -3.68
N ARG A 285 3.01 12.54 -3.24
CA ARG A 285 1.75 11.91 -2.84
C ARG A 285 1.01 11.38 -4.07
N PHE A 286 0.13 10.41 -3.87
CA PHE A 286 -0.80 9.96 -4.90
C PHE A 286 -2.15 9.60 -4.32
N PHE A 287 -3.18 9.75 -5.15
CA PHE A 287 -4.52 9.31 -4.84
C PHE A 287 -4.75 7.90 -5.40
N SER A 288 -5.23 6.96 -4.59
CA SER A 288 -5.69 5.63 -5.05
C SER A 288 -6.65 5.02 -4.03
N GLY A 289 -7.63 4.22 -4.48
CA GLY A 289 -8.60 3.60 -3.57
C GLY A 289 -9.39 4.61 -2.73
N GLN A 290 -9.68 5.78 -3.30
CA GLN A 290 -10.33 6.92 -2.61
C GLN A 290 -9.56 7.46 -1.40
N ARG A 291 -8.23 7.31 -1.41
CA ARG A 291 -7.35 7.74 -0.31
C ARG A 291 -6.05 8.30 -0.85
N VAL A 292 -5.50 9.28 -0.14
CA VAL A 292 -4.18 9.84 -0.42
C VAL A 292 -3.12 8.98 0.27
N HIS A 293 -2.05 8.71 -0.46
CA HIS A 293 -0.90 7.96 -0.04
C HIS A 293 0.36 8.78 -0.30
N GLN A 294 1.39 8.55 0.48
CA GLN A 294 2.72 9.11 0.30
C GLN A 294 3.66 7.99 -0.12
N ARG A 295 4.38 8.20 -1.22
CA ARG A 295 5.49 7.31 -1.60
C ARG A 295 6.63 7.42 -0.60
N ASP A 296 7.42 6.38 -0.50
CA ASP A 296 8.61 6.36 0.36
C ASP A 296 9.74 7.18 -0.29
N ASP A 297 10.95 6.63 -0.37
CA ASP A 297 12.10 7.37 -0.90
C ASP A 297 12.17 7.41 -2.44
N ASP A 298 11.46 6.48 -3.09
CA ASP A 298 11.48 6.31 -4.53
C ASP A 298 10.69 7.41 -5.26
N VAL A 299 11.36 8.04 -6.22
CA VAL A 299 10.79 8.99 -7.17
C VAL A 299 10.84 8.36 -8.56
N ALA A 300 9.73 7.72 -8.93
CA ALA A 300 9.60 6.97 -10.18
C ALA A 300 9.11 7.89 -11.32
N PHE A 301 9.98 8.17 -12.28
CA PHE A 301 9.66 8.97 -13.47
C PHE A 301 9.27 8.05 -14.62
N THR A 302 8.08 8.25 -15.15
CA THR A 302 7.64 7.56 -16.37
C THR A 302 7.87 8.46 -17.58
N MET A 303 8.41 7.93 -18.67
CA MET A 303 8.51 8.65 -19.94
C MET A 303 8.32 7.72 -21.14
N THR A 304 7.63 8.23 -22.17
CA THR A 304 7.52 7.55 -23.47
C THR A 304 8.72 7.93 -24.34
N VAL A 305 9.36 6.92 -24.92
CA VAL A 305 10.56 7.06 -25.74
C VAL A 305 10.33 6.40 -27.09
N LYS A 306 10.71 7.10 -28.16
CA LYS A 306 10.87 6.49 -29.48
C LYS A 306 12.30 6.00 -29.63
N LYS A 307 12.48 4.74 -30.06
CA LYS A 307 13.82 4.20 -30.34
C LYS A 307 14.46 4.94 -31.52
N GLU A 308 13.65 5.28 -32.51
CA GLU A 308 14.06 6.04 -33.69
C GLU A 308 13.12 7.23 -33.91
N MET A 309 13.67 8.35 -34.39
CA MET A 309 12.91 9.56 -34.70
C MET A 309 12.23 9.44 -36.07
N ALA A 310 11.45 8.37 -36.24
CA ALA A 310 10.63 8.09 -37.42
C ALA A 310 9.15 8.01 -37.04
N ILE A 311 8.25 8.20 -38.01
CA ILE A 311 6.80 8.22 -37.78
C ILE A 311 6.31 6.83 -37.38
N ASP A 312 6.79 5.80 -38.07
CA ASP A 312 6.47 4.38 -37.92
C ASP A 312 7.29 3.67 -36.82
N SER A 313 8.26 4.35 -36.21
CA SER A 313 9.01 3.79 -35.10
C SER A 313 8.09 3.56 -33.90
N PRO A 314 8.10 2.35 -33.30
CA PRO A 314 7.29 2.05 -32.13
C PRO A 314 7.72 2.89 -30.93
N GLU A 315 6.74 3.25 -30.13
CA GLU A 315 6.91 3.90 -28.84
C GLU A 315 7.01 2.85 -27.74
N THR A 316 7.93 3.05 -26.81
CA THR A 316 8.00 2.26 -25.58
C THR A 316 7.98 3.19 -24.38
N THR A 317 7.58 2.68 -23.22
CA THR A 317 7.58 3.48 -21.99
C THR A 317 8.60 2.94 -21.02
N ILE A 318 9.41 3.84 -20.47
CA ILE A 318 10.48 3.52 -19.53
C ILE A 318 10.16 4.16 -18.18
N LYS A 319 10.64 3.52 -17.12
CA LYS A 319 10.50 3.99 -15.75
C LYS A 319 11.88 4.16 -15.12
N LEU A 320 12.18 5.38 -14.72
CA LEU A 320 13.44 5.75 -14.07
C LEU A 320 13.19 5.91 -12.57
N HIS A 321 13.93 5.15 -11.77
CA HIS A 321 13.90 5.25 -10.31
C HIS A 321 15.03 6.16 -9.80
N LEU A 322 14.65 7.28 -9.16
CA LEU A 322 15.56 8.20 -8.51
C LEU A 322 15.28 8.26 -7.00
N SER A 323 16.33 8.47 -6.21
CA SER A 323 16.21 8.73 -4.77
C SER A 323 16.20 10.23 -4.50
N ARG A 324 15.57 10.65 -3.40
CA ARG A 324 15.55 12.06 -2.94
C ARG A 324 16.96 12.65 -2.75
N SER A 325 17.98 11.82 -2.54
CA SER A 325 19.38 12.25 -2.39
C SER A 325 20.15 12.42 -3.70
N ASP A 326 19.62 11.96 -4.84
CA ASP A 326 20.35 11.96 -6.12
C ASP A 326 20.74 13.38 -6.56
N THR A 327 21.97 13.50 -7.07
CA THR A 327 22.52 14.72 -7.69
C THR A 327 22.28 14.74 -9.19
N ALA A 328 22.57 15.86 -9.86
CA ALA A 328 22.50 15.95 -11.32
C ALA A 328 23.37 14.90 -12.04
N VAL A 329 24.51 14.53 -11.45
CA VAL A 329 25.42 13.52 -11.99
C VAL A 329 24.83 12.12 -11.84
N ASP A 330 24.23 11.81 -10.69
CA ASP A 330 23.54 10.53 -10.47
C ASP A 330 22.37 10.37 -11.45
N VAL A 331 21.57 11.43 -11.63
CA VAL A 331 20.46 11.45 -12.59
C VAL A 331 20.97 11.22 -14.03
N TYR A 332 22.10 11.83 -14.40
CA TYR A 332 22.73 11.61 -15.70
C TYR A 332 23.11 10.15 -15.93
N HIS A 333 23.81 9.53 -14.98
CA HIS A 333 24.23 8.14 -15.10
C HIS A 333 23.05 7.19 -15.12
N LYS A 334 22.06 7.37 -14.24
CA LYS A 334 20.88 6.49 -14.17
C LYS A 334 20.00 6.60 -15.41
N LEU A 335 19.73 7.83 -15.89
CA LEU A 335 18.91 8.01 -17.09
C LEU A 335 19.61 7.45 -18.33
N ASN A 336 20.91 7.73 -18.52
CA ASN A 336 21.61 7.23 -19.70
C ASN A 336 21.76 5.72 -19.68
N ALA A 337 22.04 5.11 -18.52
CA ALA A 337 22.06 3.65 -18.39
C ALA A 337 20.71 3.03 -18.80
N LEU A 338 19.59 3.63 -18.37
CA LEU A 338 18.25 3.17 -18.73
C LEU A 338 17.97 3.36 -20.24
N ILE A 339 18.40 4.48 -20.83
CA ILE A 339 18.24 4.73 -22.28
C ILE A 339 19.08 3.72 -23.08
N GLU A 340 20.31 3.45 -22.67
CA GLU A 340 21.18 2.45 -23.32
C GLU A 340 20.58 1.05 -23.22
N GLU A 341 20.09 0.66 -22.05
CA GLU A 341 19.37 -0.61 -21.85
C GLU A 341 18.20 -0.75 -22.83
N VAL A 342 17.37 0.28 -22.95
CA VAL A 342 16.17 0.27 -23.80
C VAL A 342 16.51 0.26 -25.29
N LYS A 343 17.58 0.96 -25.69
CA LYS A 343 18.11 0.92 -27.06
C LYS A 343 18.66 -0.46 -27.43
N ASN A 344 19.35 -1.10 -26.49
CA ASN A 344 19.98 -2.41 -26.71
C ASN A 344 19.01 -3.59 -26.54
N THR A 345 17.90 -3.39 -25.83
CA THR A 345 16.84 -4.41 -25.69
C THR A 345 16.06 -4.52 -27.01
N PRO A 346 15.76 -5.73 -27.52
CA PRO A 346 14.86 -5.92 -28.65
C PRO A 346 13.50 -5.23 -28.42
N LEU A 347 12.69 -5.04 -29.46
CA LEU A 347 11.33 -4.47 -29.36
C LEU A 347 10.36 -5.27 -28.46
N ASP A 348 10.81 -6.43 -27.98
CA ASP A 348 10.16 -7.33 -27.04
C ASP A 348 10.39 -6.94 -25.56
N SER A 349 10.18 -5.66 -25.21
CA SER A 349 10.26 -5.24 -23.80
C SER A 349 9.18 -5.95 -22.95
N SER A 350 9.40 -6.05 -21.64
CA SER A 350 8.43 -6.69 -20.74
C SER A 350 7.06 -6.00 -20.73
N PHE A 351 7.02 -4.68 -20.97
CA PHE A 351 5.78 -3.93 -21.11
C PHE A 351 5.08 -4.25 -22.44
N ASP A 352 5.81 -4.26 -23.55
CA ASP A 352 5.25 -4.51 -24.89
C ASP A 352 4.67 -5.92 -24.99
N LYS A 353 5.31 -6.91 -24.35
CA LYS A 353 4.75 -8.28 -24.20
C LYS A 353 3.46 -8.31 -23.42
N LEU A 354 3.38 -7.55 -22.33
CA LEU A 354 2.16 -7.48 -21.51
C LEU A 354 1.04 -6.78 -22.26
N ALA A 355 1.34 -5.70 -22.99
CA ALA A 355 0.39 -5.01 -23.86
C ALA A 355 -0.09 -5.93 -25.00
N GLY A 356 0.80 -6.66 -25.65
CA GLY A 356 0.47 -7.63 -26.69
C GLY A 356 -0.40 -8.78 -26.16
N LEU A 357 -0.10 -9.31 -24.97
CA LEU A 357 -0.93 -10.31 -24.30
C LEU A 357 -2.34 -9.78 -24.04
N LEU A 358 -2.47 -8.57 -23.47
CA LEU A 358 -3.78 -7.95 -23.26
C LEU A 358 -4.53 -7.69 -24.58
N ALA A 359 -3.82 -7.28 -25.63
CA ALA A 359 -4.40 -7.03 -26.95
C ALA A 359 -4.93 -8.30 -27.63
N SER A 360 -4.36 -9.47 -27.33
CA SER A 360 -4.84 -10.76 -27.84
C SER A 360 -6.16 -11.22 -27.21
N ILE A 361 -6.60 -10.61 -26.12
CA ILE A 361 -7.81 -10.99 -25.40
C ILE A 361 -9.05 -10.43 -26.14
N PRO A 362 -10.10 -11.24 -26.39
CA PRO A 362 -11.35 -10.75 -26.97
C PRO A 362 -11.93 -9.59 -26.15
N GLY A 363 -12.48 -8.57 -26.82
CA GLY A 363 -12.82 -7.29 -26.20
C GLY A 363 -13.70 -7.37 -24.93
N LEU A 364 -14.69 -8.27 -24.89
CA LEU A 364 -15.53 -8.46 -23.70
C LEU A 364 -14.73 -9.01 -22.51
N LEU A 365 -13.86 -9.98 -22.77
CA LEU A 365 -12.99 -10.57 -21.75
C LEU A 365 -11.91 -9.55 -21.33
N LEU A 366 -11.38 -8.75 -22.25
CA LEU A 366 -10.43 -7.69 -21.94
C LEU A 366 -11.06 -6.64 -21.02
N LYS A 367 -12.32 -6.23 -21.27
CA LYS A 367 -13.05 -5.33 -20.39
C LYS A 367 -13.18 -5.89 -18.97
N PHE A 368 -13.47 -7.19 -18.84
CA PHE A 368 -13.53 -7.87 -17.55
C PHE A 368 -12.16 -7.94 -16.86
N VAL A 369 -11.09 -8.25 -17.60
CA VAL A 369 -9.72 -8.27 -17.09
C VAL A 369 -9.31 -6.88 -16.59
N VAL A 370 -9.55 -5.82 -17.36
CA VAL A 370 -9.26 -4.44 -16.94
C VAL A 370 -10.06 -4.05 -15.71
N TRP A 371 -11.33 -4.49 -15.61
CA TRP A 371 -12.14 -4.29 -14.40
C TRP A 371 -11.52 -4.99 -13.18
N ILE A 372 -11.05 -6.23 -13.31
CA ILE A 372 -10.32 -6.93 -12.24
C ILE A 372 -9.06 -6.16 -11.85
N LEU A 373 -8.27 -5.69 -12.81
CA LEU A 373 -7.05 -4.92 -12.54
C LEU A 373 -7.37 -3.62 -11.78
N LYS A 374 -8.42 -2.90 -12.18
CA LYS A 374 -8.91 -1.71 -11.46
C LYS A 374 -9.38 -2.05 -10.05
N PHE A 375 -10.11 -3.15 -9.87
CA PHE A 375 -10.56 -3.60 -8.55
C PHE A 375 -9.37 -3.96 -7.65
N MET A 376 -8.39 -4.70 -8.17
CA MET A 376 -7.16 -5.03 -7.45
C MET A 376 -6.36 -3.78 -7.11
N ASP A 377 -6.25 -2.84 -8.05
CA ASP A 377 -5.57 -1.57 -7.81
C ASP A 377 -6.30 -0.73 -6.76
N TYR A 378 -7.63 -0.66 -6.77
CA TYR A 378 -8.41 0.04 -5.73
C TYR A 378 -8.07 -0.42 -4.31
N PHE A 379 -7.89 -1.72 -4.10
CA PHE A 379 -7.52 -2.30 -2.79
C PHE A 379 -6.00 -2.40 -2.54
N GLY A 380 -5.16 -1.90 -3.45
CA GLY A 380 -3.69 -2.00 -3.33
C GLY A 380 -3.18 -3.45 -3.41
N MET A 381 -3.93 -4.32 -4.08
CA MET A 381 -3.63 -5.74 -4.26
C MET A 381 -2.94 -6.04 -5.59
N LEU A 382 -2.71 -5.03 -6.43
CA LEU A 382 -2.00 -5.20 -7.69
C LEU A 382 -0.57 -5.73 -7.44
N PRO A 383 -0.12 -6.76 -8.19
CA PRO A 383 1.23 -7.28 -8.06
C PRO A 383 2.29 -6.21 -8.35
N ALA A 384 3.40 -6.24 -7.61
CA ALA A 384 4.45 -5.23 -7.73
C ALA A 384 5.09 -5.19 -9.14
N PHE A 385 5.19 -6.34 -9.81
CA PHE A 385 5.70 -6.38 -11.19
C PHE A 385 4.77 -5.67 -12.18
N LEU A 386 3.44 -5.66 -11.94
CA LEU A 386 2.50 -4.94 -12.78
C LEU A 386 2.58 -3.43 -12.54
N THR A 387 2.71 -3.00 -11.29
CA THR A 387 2.93 -1.58 -10.98
C THR A 387 4.26 -1.10 -11.53
N GLU A 388 5.29 -1.94 -11.53
CA GLU A 388 6.62 -1.64 -12.07
C GLU A 388 6.60 -1.46 -13.59
N LEU A 389 5.95 -2.38 -14.32
CA LEU A 389 5.81 -2.27 -15.77
C LEU A 389 4.80 -1.21 -16.21
N SER A 390 3.80 -0.89 -15.37
CA SER A 390 2.74 0.02 -15.75
C SER A 390 3.26 1.45 -15.86
N PRO A 391 3.06 2.14 -17.01
CA PRO A 391 3.43 3.54 -17.15
C PRO A 391 2.56 4.43 -16.26
N PHE A 392 1.39 3.94 -15.85
CA PHE A 392 0.40 4.69 -15.11
C PHE A 392 0.68 4.75 -13.59
N HIS A 393 1.70 4.02 -13.12
CA HIS A 393 2.08 3.99 -11.71
C HIS A 393 3.47 4.59 -11.53
N GLY A 394 3.56 5.72 -10.82
CA GLY A 394 4.82 6.41 -10.60
C GLY A 394 4.61 7.77 -9.95
N SER A 395 5.70 8.51 -9.73
CA SER A 395 5.70 9.84 -9.13
C SER A 395 5.26 10.92 -10.12
N VAL A 396 5.67 10.81 -11.38
CA VAL A 396 5.40 11.82 -12.40
C VAL A 396 5.61 11.25 -13.80
N ILE A 397 4.79 11.69 -14.76
CA ILE A 397 5.11 11.51 -16.19
C ILE A 397 5.85 12.75 -16.68
N PHE A 398 7.00 12.53 -17.31
CA PHE A 398 7.71 13.55 -18.07
C PHE A 398 7.55 13.31 -19.56
N THR A 399 7.15 14.35 -20.29
CA THR A 399 7.11 14.32 -21.74
C THR A 399 7.87 15.49 -22.35
N SER A 400 8.80 15.17 -23.26
CA SER A 400 9.62 16.14 -23.98
C SER A 400 9.01 16.38 -25.36
N MET A 401 8.28 17.47 -25.51
CA MET A 401 7.82 17.95 -26.82
C MET A 401 8.92 18.73 -27.55
N GLY A 402 9.95 19.16 -26.82
CA GLY A 402 11.10 19.85 -27.38
C GLY A 402 11.93 19.00 -28.36
N SER A 403 12.00 17.68 -28.16
CA SER A 403 12.63 16.75 -29.11
C SER A 403 11.83 16.60 -30.41
N LEU A 404 10.53 16.89 -30.38
CA LEU A 404 9.66 16.92 -31.56
C LEU A 404 9.57 18.32 -32.20
N GLY A 405 10.20 19.34 -31.59
CA GLY A 405 10.21 20.71 -32.10
C GLY A 405 8.89 21.47 -31.92
N ILE A 406 7.98 21.00 -31.05
CA ILE A 406 6.68 21.61 -30.80
C ILE A 406 6.58 22.23 -29.38
N PRO A 407 5.62 23.14 -29.13
CA PRO A 407 5.30 23.63 -27.78
C PRO A 407 4.81 22.51 -26.85
N PRO A 408 4.83 22.70 -25.52
CA PRO A 408 4.28 21.69 -24.60
C PRO A 408 2.76 21.52 -24.81
N VAL A 409 2.27 20.30 -24.60
CA VAL A 409 0.84 19.97 -24.68
C VAL A 409 0.21 19.93 -23.30
N VAL A 410 -1.07 20.29 -23.20
CA VAL A 410 -1.87 20.01 -22.01
C VAL A 410 -2.28 18.54 -22.06
N HIS A 411 -1.79 17.75 -21.10
CA HIS A 411 -2.11 16.33 -21.01
C HIS A 411 -2.84 16.04 -19.70
N HIS A 412 -3.96 15.33 -19.79
CA HIS A 412 -4.78 14.90 -18.66
C HIS A 412 -4.06 13.88 -17.76
N LEU A 413 -4.60 13.62 -16.56
CA LEU A 413 -4.12 12.55 -15.70
C LEU A 413 -4.89 11.25 -16.00
N TYR A 414 -4.19 10.12 -16.07
CA TYR A 414 -4.83 8.84 -16.35
C TYR A 414 -5.70 8.36 -15.19
N ASN A 415 -6.95 7.99 -15.46
CA ASN A 415 -7.86 7.44 -14.44
C ASN A 415 -7.39 6.07 -13.91
N PHE A 416 -6.67 5.30 -14.71
CA PHE A 416 -5.99 4.09 -14.23
C PHE A 416 -4.60 4.42 -13.70
N GLY A 417 -4.15 3.73 -12.65
CA GLY A 417 -2.84 3.95 -12.04
C GLY A 417 -2.87 4.92 -10.86
N ASN A 418 -1.78 5.63 -10.60
CA ASN A 418 -1.64 6.53 -9.46
C ASN A 418 -0.65 7.69 -9.64
N LEU A 419 -0.46 8.15 -10.88
CA LEU A 419 0.38 9.33 -11.15
C LEU A 419 -0.32 10.62 -10.72
N PRO A 420 0.32 11.42 -9.84
CA PRO A 420 -0.23 12.69 -9.37
C PRO A 420 0.12 13.88 -10.26
N VAL A 421 1.17 13.77 -11.08
CA VAL A 421 1.72 14.89 -11.86
C VAL A 421 2.06 14.45 -13.27
N PHE A 422 1.73 15.31 -14.23
CA PHE A 422 2.15 15.23 -15.62
C PHE A 422 2.86 16.54 -15.98
N LEU A 423 4.13 16.44 -16.40
CA LEU A 423 4.94 17.59 -16.81
C LEU A 423 5.31 17.45 -18.29
N ALA A 424 4.83 18.39 -19.10
CA ALA A 424 5.22 18.54 -20.50
C ALA A 424 6.11 19.78 -20.66
N PHE A 425 7.18 19.68 -21.44
CA PHE A 425 8.00 20.84 -21.80
C PHE A 425 8.29 20.89 -23.30
N GLY A 426 8.26 22.10 -23.85
CA GLY A 426 8.37 22.33 -25.29
C GLY A 426 9.79 22.57 -25.79
N ARG A 427 9.86 23.03 -27.04
CA ARG A 427 11.11 23.48 -27.66
C ARG A 427 11.71 24.68 -26.93
N LYS A 428 13.02 24.78 -26.94
CA LYS A 428 13.75 25.97 -26.49
C LYS A 428 13.56 27.10 -27.48
N TYR A 429 13.37 28.33 -26.99
CA TYR A 429 13.28 29.52 -27.82
C TYR A 429 14.00 30.72 -27.17
N ARG A 430 14.17 31.79 -27.95
CA ARG A 430 14.69 33.08 -27.46
C ARG A 430 13.53 34.06 -27.32
N LYS A 431 13.54 34.83 -26.24
CA LYS A 431 12.62 35.95 -26.00
C LYS A 431 13.44 37.19 -25.72
N TYR A 432 13.02 38.32 -26.28
CA TYR A 432 13.58 39.63 -25.96
C TYR A 432 12.67 40.29 -24.91
N GLU A 433 13.25 40.72 -23.79
CA GLU A 433 12.54 41.42 -22.72
C GLU A 433 13.33 42.66 -22.30
N LEU A 434 12.64 43.70 -21.86
CA LEU A 434 13.30 44.87 -21.28
C LEU A 434 13.73 44.55 -19.84
N ASN A 435 14.97 44.89 -19.47
CA ASN A 435 15.38 44.88 -18.07
C ASN A 435 14.81 46.10 -17.33
N ALA A 436 15.09 46.20 -16.02
CA ALA A 436 14.63 47.32 -15.20
C ALA A 436 15.15 48.68 -15.68
N ASP A 437 16.29 48.69 -16.38
CA ASP A 437 16.94 49.87 -16.92
C ASP A 437 16.46 50.24 -18.35
N GLY A 438 15.51 49.48 -18.91
CA GLY A 438 14.96 49.71 -20.25
C GLY A 438 15.80 49.18 -21.40
N GLU A 439 16.86 48.41 -21.13
CA GLU A 439 17.68 47.75 -22.15
C GLU A 439 17.08 46.41 -22.58
N VAL A 440 17.21 46.08 -23.86
CA VAL A 440 16.73 44.79 -24.39
C VAL A 440 17.69 43.67 -24.01
N VAL A 441 17.22 42.74 -23.19
CA VAL A 441 17.94 41.53 -22.80
C VAL A 441 17.36 40.33 -23.53
N THR A 442 18.25 39.50 -24.09
CA THR A 442 17.87 38.21 -24.69
C THR A 442 17.84 37.14 -23.62
N LYS A 443 16.70 36.50 -23.43
CA LYS A 443 16.52 35.34 -22.55
C LYS A 443 16.28 34.07 -23.36
N ARG A 444 16.82 32.96 -22.86
CA ARG A 444 16.51 31.62 -23.36
C ARG A 444 15.39 31.05 -22.50
N CYS A 445 14.32 30.59 -23.13
CA CYS A 445 13.14 30.12 -22.44
C CYS A 445 12.69 28.74 -22.95
N VAL A 446 11.97 28.02 -22.08
CA VAL A 446 11.21 26.82 -22.40
C VAL A 446 9.86 26.94 -21.73
N ASP A 447 8.80 26.69 -22.50
CA ASP A 447 7.45 26.61 -21.94
C ASP A 447 7.22 25.23 -21.36
N ILE A 448 6.56 25.21 -20.20
CA ILE A 448 6.13 24.00 -19.51
C ILE A 448 4.61 24.03 -19.29
N VAL A 449 4.02 22.85 -19.29
CA VAL A 449 2.65 22.63 -18.82
C VAL A 449 2.71 21.59 -17.72
N LEU A 450 2.15 21.96 -16.57
CA LEU A 450 2.01 21.08 -15.42
C LEU A 450 0.54 20.76 -15.25
N ASN A 451 0.25 19.49 -15.05
CA ASN A 451 -1.08 19.03 -14.76
C ASN A 451 -1.03 18.11 -13.53
N THR A 452 -1.89 18.37 -12.56
CA THR A 452 -1.72 17.90 -11.18
C THR A 452 -3.03 17.44 -10.54
N ASP A 453 -2.96 16.45 -9.66
CA ASP A 453 -4.11 15.94 -8.91
C ASP A 453 -4.33 16.77 -7.63
N GLU A 454 -5.33 17.63 -7.65
CA GLU A 454 -5.60 18.59 -6.56
C GLU A 454 -6.00 17.92 -5.24
N ARG A 455 -6.37 16.63 -5.26
CA ARG A 455 -6.70 15.87 -4.04
C ARG A 455 -5.46 15.55 -3.21
N THR A 456 -4.26 15.65 -3.79
CA THR A 456 -3.02 15.26 -3.12
C THR A 456 -2.44 16.37 -2.24
N VAL A 457 -2.38 17.61 -2.76
CA VAL A 457 -1.94 18.83 -2.08
C VAL A 457 -2.70 20.04 -2.63
N ASP A 458 -2.74 21.12 -1.84
CA ASP A 458 -3.43 22.35 -2.23
C ASP A 458 -2.62 23.21 -3.23
N GLY A 459 -3.28 24.25 -3.76
CA GLY A 459 -2.67 25.16 -4.72
C GLY A 459 -1.51 26.00 -4.16
N PHE A 460 -1.50 26.31 -2.86
CA PHE A 460 -0.40 27.05 -2.24
C PHE A 460 0.87 26.19 -2.18
N TYR A 461 0.70 24.91 -1.87
CA TYR A 461 1.75 23.91 -1.88
C TYR A 461 2.37 23.77 -3.28
N TYR A 462 1.54 23.60 -4.31
CA TYR A 462 2.03 23.55 -5.70
C TYR A 462 2.72 24.86 -6.12
N ALA A 463 2.21 26.02 -5.73
CA ALA A 463 2.87 27.29 -6.00
C ALA A 463 4.24 27.40 -5.32
N ALA A 464 4.39 26.88 -4.10
CA ALA A 464 5.67 26.84 -3.39
C ALA A 464 6.69 25.91 -4.08
N VAL A 465 6.22 24.75 -4.58
CA VAL A 465 7.01 23.83 -5.41
C VAL A 465 7.48 24.53 -6.69
N LEU A 466 6.58 25.19 -7.42
CA LEU A 466 6.91 25.87 -8.67
C LEU A 466 7.92 27.02 -8.45
N LYS A 467 7.75 27.82 -7.40
CA LYS A 467 8.72 28.85 -7.00
C LYS A 467 10.10 28.26 -6.70
N GLN A 468 10.15 27.11 -6.03
CA GLN A 468 11.40 26.39 -5.75
C GLN A 468 12.03 25.86 -7.04
N PHE A 469 11.24 25.30 -7.95
CA PHE A 469 11.71 24.87 -9.26
C PHE A 469 12.36 26.03 -10.03
N HIS A 470 11.70 27.19 -10.11
CA HIS A 470 12.27 28.41 -10.70
C HIS A 470 13.56 28.88 -10.01
N LYS A 471 13.60 28.81 -8.68
CA LYS A 471 14.83 29.13 -7.91
C LYS A 471 15.98 28.22 -8.31
N ILE A 472 15.71 26.93 -8.55
CA ILE A 472 16.70 25.97 -9.03
C ILE A 472 17.15 26.31 -10.46
N MET A 473 16.23 26.65 -11.37
CA MET A 473 16.58 27.01 -12.75
C MET A 473 17.48 28.26 -12.83
N ARG A 474 17.33 29.22 -11.90
CA ARG A 474 18.21 30.40 -11.81
C ARG A 474 19.61 30.09 -11.28
N ARG A 475 19.77 29.03 -10.48
CA ARG A 475 21.05 28.58 -9.88
C ARG A 475 21.15 27.05 -9.93
N PRO A 476 21.33 26.46 -11.12
CA PRO A 476 21.32 25.00 -11.31
C PRO A 476 22.52 24.29 -10.67
N ASP A 477 23.59 25.02 -10.39
CA ASP A 477 24.79 24.59 -9.66
C ASP A 477 24.51 23.94 -8.30
N GLN A 478 23.39 24.28 -7.65
CA GLN A 478 22.97 23.60 -6.41
C GLN A 478 22.60 22.11 -6.60
N LEU A 479 22.44 21.65 -7.85
CA LEU A 479 22.12 20.26 -8.16
C LEU A 479 23.36 19.36 -8.17
N ASP A 480 24.57 19.93 -8.06
CA ASP A 480 25.83 19.17 -7.98
C ASP A 480 26.04 18.50 -6.61
N HIS A 481 25.31 18.96 -5.60
CA HIS A 481 25.41 18.46 -4.24
C HIS A 481 24.12 17.78 -3.82
N ALA A 482 24.24 16.76 -2.96
CA ALA A 482 23.12 16.14 -2.27
C ALA A 482 22.34 17.19 -1.46
N PRO A 483 21.03 16.98 -1.20
CA PRO A 483 20.28 17.91 -0.36
C PRO A 483 20.87 17.95 1.04
N GLU A 484 20.95 19.14 1.63
CA GLU A 484 21.38 19.32 3.02
C GLU A 484 20.41 18.64 4.01
N GLU A 485 19.11 18.70 3.71
CA GLU A 485 18.06 18.11 4.51
C GLU A 485 17.01 17.44 3.62
N ILE A 486 16.59 16.23 4.01
CA ILE A 486 15.49 15.50 3.40
C ILE A 486 14.28 15.61 4.32
N ILE A 487 13.26 16.34 3.89
CA ILE A 487 12.04 16.54 4.67
C ILE A 487 11.12 15.33 4.45
N ASP A 488 10.73 14.69 5.54
CA ASP A 488 9.72 13.63 5.52
C ASP A 488 8.30 14.23 5.58
N ASP A 489 7.38 13.58 4.87
CA ASP A 489 5.97 13.97 4.90
C ASP A 489 5.29 13.57 6.23
N ILE A 490 4.09 14.09 6.44
CA ILE A 490 3.20 13.71 7.53
C ILE A 490 2.82 12.21 7.52
N ASP A 491 2.31 11.72 8.65
CA ASP A 491 2.01 10.30 8.91
C ASP A 491 0.57 9.83 8.57
#